data_AF-A0A2M9LQQ7-F1
#
_entry.id   AF-A0A2M9LQQ7-F1
#
_cell.length_a   1.000
_cell.length_b   1.000
_cell.length_c   1.000
_cell.angle_alpha   90.00
_cell.angle_beta   90.00
_cell.angle_gamma   90.00
#
_symmetry.space_group_name_H-M   'P 1'
#
loop_
_entity.id
_entity.type
_entity.pdbx_description
1 polymer ?
#
loop_
_entity_poly.entity_id
_entity_poly.type
_entity_poly.pdbx_seq_one_letter_code
_entity_poly.pdbx_strand_id
1 'polypeptide(L)'
;MTWASWTTVGIHARPGAVETEEIGPMQGDLTIHTTWSEDEAHVAVQYTGSSDWYTMTGSPVPCHSEADSRAFHQAVVEAVRGGEKAQASLEELFRTG
;
A
#
# COMPACT_ATOMS: atom_id res chain seq x y z
N MET A 1 9.29 -21.24 -2.04
CA MET A 1 9.10 -19.93 -1.39
C MET A 1 8.41 -19.05 -2.41
N THR A 2 7.10 -18.87 -2.27
CA THR A 2 6.30 -17.97 -3.11
C THR A 2 6.47 -16.58 -2.56
N TRP A 3 6.97 -15.68 -3.38
CA TRP A 3 7.07 -14.26 -3.11
C TRP A 3 6.58 -13.54 -4.35
N ALA A 4 5.96 -12.38 -4.15
CA ALA A 4 5.51 -11.52 -5.23
C ALA A 4 5.75 -10.07 -4.85
N SER A 5 5.93 -9.20 -5.84
CA SER A 5 5.96 -7.77 -5.58
C SER A 5 5.17 -7.01 -6.65
N TRP A 6 4.54 -5.94 -6.20
CA TRP A 6 3.66 -5.10 -7.00
C TRP A 6 4.13 -3.66 -6.86
N THR A 7 4.31 -2.97 -7.97
CA THR A 7 4.74 -1.57 -7.96
C THR A 7 3.84 -0.75 -8.84
N THR A 8 3.33 0.36 -8.29
CA THR A 8 2.60 1.36 -9.04
C THR A 8 3.26 2.72 -8.80
N VAL A 9 3.70 3.35 -9.89
CA VAL A 9 4.37 4.66 -9.90
C VAL A 9 3.41 5.76 -10.32
N GLY A 10 3.68 7.00 -9.92
CA GLY A 10 2.95 8.18 -10.40
C GLY A 10 1.51 8.25 -9.90
N ILE A 11 1.28 7.86 -8.65
CA ILE A 11 -0.02 7.99 -7.99
C ILE A 11 -0.07 9.36 -7.33
N HIS A 12 -1.06 10.17 -7.71
CA HIS A 12 -1.27 11.46 -7.06
C HIS A 12 -2.07 11.26 -5.76
N ALA A 13 -1.36 11.28 -4.63
CA ALA A 13 -1.90 11.12 -3.29
C ALA A 13 -2.56 12.40 -2.79
N ARG A 14 -3.80 12.27 -2.31
CA ARG A 14 -4.47 13.39 -1.62
C ARG A 14 -3.84 13.65 -0.25
N PRO A 15 -3.92 14.90 0.26
CA PRO A 15 -3.50 15.21 1.62
C PRO A 15 -4.14 14.28 2.66
N GLY A 16 -3.31 13.61 3.46
CA GLY A 16 -3.74 12.68 4.51
C GLY A 16 -4.20 11.30 4.02
N ALA A 17 -4.06 10.98 2.73
CA ALA A 17 -4.43 9.65 2.19
C ALA A 17 -3.35 8.58 2.46
N VAL A 18 -2.10 9.00 2.67
CA VAL A 18 -0.99 8.12 3.00
C VAL A 18 -0.37 8.58 4.31
N GLU A 19 -0.26 7.66 5.26
CA GLU A 19 0.52 7.84 6.47
C GLU A 19 1.66 6.81 6.47
N THR A 20 2.84 7.26 6.88
CA THR A 20 4.05 6.44 7.00
C THR A 20 4.58 6.51 8.41
N GLU A 21 5.27 5.47 8.85
CA GLU A 21 5.81 5.40 10.21
C GLU A 21 6.96 6.38 10.43
N GLU A 22 7.80 6.59 9.41
CA GLU A 22 9.02 7.38 9.54
C GLU A 22 8.81 8.89 9.43
N ILE A 23 7.98 9.34 8.49
CA ILE A 23 7.79 10.77 8.20
C ILE A 23 6.34 11.26 8.37
N GLY A 24 5.44 10.36 8.76
CA GLY A 24 4.03 10.68 8.94
C GLY A 24 3.31 10.85 7.59
N PRO A 25 2.42 11.85 7.45
CA PRO A 25 1.56 11.98 6.29
C PRO A 25 2.36 12.36 5.02
N MET A 26 2.15 11.60 3.95
CA MET A 26 2.70 11.85 2.61
C MET A 26 1.60 12.28 1.63
N GLN A 27 1.96 13.09 0.64
CA GLN A 27 1.02 13.69 -0.32
C GLN A 27 1.73 14.15 -1.60
N GLY A 28 1.01 14.25 -2.72
CA GLY A 28 1.61 14.53 -4.04
C GLY A 28 1.92 13.26 -4.82
N ASP A 29 2.93 13.28 -5.69
CA ASP A 29 3.25 12.12 -6.54
C ASP A 29 4.04 11.05 -5.79
N LEU A 30 3.38 9.91 -5.56
CA LEU A 30 3.91 8.79 -4.81
C LEU A 30 4.01 7.52 -5.67
N THR A 31 5.00 6.72 -5.33
CA THR A 31 5.19 5.34 -5.79
C THR A 31 4.87 4.41 -4.63
N ILE A 32 4.01 3.42 -4.88
CA ILE A 32 3.67 2.39 -3.90
C ILE A 32 4.29 1.07 -4.36
N HIS A 33 5.00 0.42 -3.45
CA HIS A 33 5.59 -0.88 -3.63
C HIS A 33 5.07 -1.81 -2.54
N THR A 34 4.49 -2.93 -2.96
CA THR A 34 4.03 -3.97 -2.04
C THR A 34 4.84 -5.22 -2.28
N THR A 35 5.45 -5.75 -1.23
CA THR A 35 6.19 -7.02 -1.25
C THR A 35 5.42 -8.03 -0.43
N TRP A 36 5.09 -9.16 -1.03
CA TRP A 36 4.41 -10.27 -0.39
C TRP A 36 5.35 -11.47 -0.24
N SER A 37 5.47 -11.95 0.99
CA SER A 37 6.29 -13.11 1.37
C SER A 37 5.76 -13.67 2.68
N GLU A 38 5.88 -14.99 2.87
CA GLU A 38 5.55 -15.62 4.16
C GLU A 38 4.14 -15.29 4.68
N ASP A 39 3.17 -15.18 3.77
CA ASP A 39 1.78 -14.82 4.07
C ASP A 39 1.60 -13.40 4.62
N GLU A 40 2.57 -12.50 4.41
CA GLU A 40 2.55 -11.10 4.83
C GLU A 40 2.82 -10.15 3.65
N ALA A 41 2.08 -9.06 3.57
CA ALA A 41 2.25 -8.01 2.58
C ALA A 41 2.84 -6.75 3.25
N HIS A 42 4.07 -6.43 2.88
CA HIS A 42 4.78 -5.23 3.28
C HIS A 42 4.54 -4.10 2.27
N VAL A 43 4.12 -2.93 2.73
CA VAL A 43 3.90 -1.77 1.86
C VAL A 43 4.93 -0.69 2.14
N ALA A 44 5.70 -0.36 1.12
CA ALA A 44 6.63 0.76 1.09
C ALA A 44 6.12 1.84 0.13
N VAL A 45 6.25 3.09 0.54
CA VAL A 45 5.84 4.27 -0.22
C VAL A 45 7.03 5.20 -0.39
N GLN A 46 7.14 5.80 -1.56
CA GLN A 46 8.23 6.70 -1.90
C GLN A 46 7.67 7.87 -2.69
N TYR A 47 8.28 9.06 -2.56
CA TYR A 47 8.04 10.14 -3.52
C TYR A 47 8.53 9.72 -4.91
N THR A 48 7.68 9.78 -5.94
CA THR A 48 8.05 9.32 -7.28
C THR A 48 9.34 10.01 -7.76
N GLY A 49 10.38 9.21 -8.02
CA GLY A 49 11.71 9.68 -8.44
C GLY A 49 12.71 9.95 -7.30
N SER A 50 12.30 9.78 -6.04
CA SER A 50 13.21 9.77 -4.89
C SER A 50 13.95 8.44 -4.76
N SER A 51 14.95 8.39 -3.89
CA SER A 51 15.66 7.15 -3.50
C SER A 51 15.15 6.58 -2.17
N ASP A 52 14.48 7.40 -1.36
CA ASP A 52 14.01 7.04 -0.03
C ASP A 52 12.66 6.33 -0.09
N TRP A 53 12.56 5.20 0.60
CA TRP A 53 11.34 4.43 0.79
C TRP A 53 10.93 4.49 2.25
N TYR A 54 9.64 4.62 2.48
CA TYR A 54 9.03 4.74 3.80
C TYR A 54 7.99 3.65 4.01
N THR A 55 7.87 3.13 5.22
CA THR A 55 6.91 2.08 5.55
C THR A 55 5.53 2.70 5.72
N MET A 56 4.52 2.18 5.01
CA MET A 56 3.15 2.64 5.17
C MET A 56 2.61 2.19 6.53
N THR A 57 1.99 3.11 7.28
CA THR A 57 1.38 2.78 8.57
C THR A 57 0.37 1.66 8.40
N GLY A 58 0.43 0.65 9.28
CA GLY A 58 -0.42 -0.54 9.22
C GLY A 58 0.17 -1.71 8.42
N SER A 59 1.38 -1.56 7.86
CA SER A 59 2.19 -2.66 7.31
C SER A 59 3.08 -3.29 8.40
N PRO A 60 3.38 -4.61 8.37
CA PRO A 60 2.87 -5.61 7.43
C PRO A 60 1.41 -6.01 7.67
N VAL A 61 0.77 -6.50 6.60
CA VAL A 61 -0.63 -6.96 6.61
C VAL A 61 -0.67 -8.47 6.31
N PRO A 62 -1.43 -9.28 7.08
CA PRO A 62 -1.62 -10.69 6.75
C PRO A 62 -2.31 -10.85 5.39
N CYS A 63 -1.71 -11.61 4.49
CA CYS A 63 -2.19 -11.93 3.15
C CYS A 63 -1.89 -13.39 2.84
N HIS A 64 -2.89 -14.26 2.88
CA HIS A 64 -2.71 -15.71 2.75
C HIS A 64 -2.46 -16.22 1.32
N SER A 65 -2.40 -15.32 0.32
CA SER A 65 -2.25 -15.69 -1.09
C SER A 65 -1.69 -14.56 -1.95
N GLU A 66 -1.05 -14.94 -3.05
CA GLU A 66 -0.53 -14.00 -4.06
C GLU A 66 -1.65 -13.12 -4.63
N ALA A 67 -2.82 -13.71 -4.86
CA ALA A 67 -3.98 -13.00 -5.37
C ALA A 67 -4.50 -11.95 -4.38
N ASP A 68 -4.57 -12.29 -3.09
CA ASP A 68 -4.93 -11.36 -2.02
C ASP A 68 -3.94 -10.21 -1.90
N SER A 69 -2.63 -10.48 -1.96
CA SER A 69 -1.62 -9.41 -1.91
C SER A 69 -1.72 -8.46 -3.11
N ARG A 70 -2.07 -8.98 -4.29
CA ARG A 70 -2.32 -8.17 -5.49
C ARG A 70 -3.58 -7.31 -5.33
N ALA A 71 -4.67 -7.90 -4.82
CA ALA A 71 -5.91 -7.17 -4.59
C ALA A 71 -5.72 -6.08 -3.52
N PHE A 72 -5.01 -6.39 -2.45
CA PHE A 72 -4.61 -5.45 -1.41
C PHE A 72 -3.76 -4.31 -1.99
N HIS A 73 -2.75 -4.60 -2.81
CA HIS A 73 -1.97 -3.56 -3.49
C HIS A 73 -2.85 -2.63 -4.33
N GLN A 74 -3.80 -3.17 -5.11
CA GLN A 74 -4.72 -2.36 -5.90
C GLN A 74 -5.62 -1.49 -5.01
N ALA A 75 -6.17 -2.04 -3.93
CA ALA A 75 -6.97 -1.30 -2.97
C ALA A 75 -6.18 -0.14 -2.34
N VAL A 76 -4.93 -0.37 -1.95
CA VAL A 76 -4.04 0.68 -1.46
C VAL A 76 -3.85 1.77 -2.52
N VAL A 77 -3.50 1.41 -3.76
CA VAL A 77 -3.32 2.37 -4.88
C VAL A 77 -4.57 3.22 -5.11
N GLU A 78 -5.76 2.62 -5.08
CA GLU A 78 -7.02 3.32 -5.26
C GLU A 78 -7.36 4.23 -4.07
N ALA A 79 -7.05 3.81 -2.84
CA ALA A 79 -7.25 4.60 -1.63
C ALA A 79 -6.35 5.84 -1.64
N VAL A 80 -5.08 5.67 -2.01
CA VAL A 80 -4.13 6.79 -2.18
C VAL A 80 -4.62 7.77 -3.24
N ARG A 81 -5.17 7.27 -4.35
CA ARG A 81 -5.77 8.11 -5.40
C ARG A 81 -7.04 8.84 -4.94
N GLY A 82 -7.66 8.41 -3.84
CA GLY A 82 -8.86 9.03 -3.26
C GLY A 82 -10.18 8.39 -3.69
N GLY A 83 -10.19 7.10 -4.04
CA GLY A 83 -11.44 6.37 -4.29
C GLY A 83 -12.14 6.02 -2.98
N GLU A 84 -13.33 6.57 -2.71
CA GLU A 84 -14.15 6.26 -1.52
C GLU A 84 -14.40 4.75 -1.34
N LYS A 85 -14.46 3.99 -2.44
CA LYS A 85 -14.63 2.53 -2.42
C LYS A 85 -13.40 1.79 -1.88
N ALA A 86 -12.22 2.34 -2.05
CA ALA A 86 -10.97 1.67 -1.73
C ALA A 86 -10.70 1.65 -0.22
N GLN A 87 -11.08 2.71 0.51
CA GLN A 87 -11.04 2.70 1.98
C GLN A 87 -11.98 1.63 2.55
N ALA A 88 -13.20 1.53 2.01
CA ALA A 88 -14.17 0.51 2.44
C ALA A 88 -13.67 -0.92 2.14
N SER A 89 -13.04 -1.15 0.99
CA SER A 89 -12.43 -2.45 0.66
C SER A 89 -11.24 -2.78 1.56
N LEU A 90 -10.42 -1.79 1.90
CA LEU A 90 -9.30 -1.98 2.81
C LEU A 90 -9.78 -2.36 4.22
N GLU A 91 -10.79 -1.64 4.73
CA GLU A 91 -11.44 -1.98 6.00
C GLU A 91 -12.09 -3.37 6.01
N GLU A 92 -12.67 -3.82 4.89
CA GLU A 92 -13.26 -5.16 4.76
C GLU A 92 -12.20 -6.27 4.69
N LEU A 93 -11.09 -6.03 3.99
CA LEU A 93 -9.93 -6.92 3.98
C LEU A 93 -9.34 -7.07 5.40
N PHE A 94 -9.24 -5.97 6.16
CA PHE A 94 -8.76 -6.01 7.54
C PHE A 94 -9.75 -6.59 8.56
N ARG A 95 -11.06 -6.59 8.27
CA ARG A 95 -12.09 -7.16 9.17
C ARG A 95 -12.20 -8.68 9.08
N THR A 96 -11.66 -9.28 8.03
CA THR A 96 -11.80 -10.72 7.74
C THR A 96 -10.58 -11.55 8.20
N GLY A 97 -9.62 -10.92 8.89
CA GLY A 97 -8.46 -11.58 9.51
C GLY A 97 -8.74 -12.15 10.90
#